data_AF-A0A1B6K224-F1
#
_entry.id   AF-A0A1B6K224-F1
#
_cell.length_a   1.000
_cell.length_b   1.000
_cell.length_c   1.000
_cell.angle_alpha   90.00
_cell.angle_beta   90.00
_cell.angle_gamma   90.00
#
_symmetry.space_group_name_H-M   'P 1'
#
loop_
_entity.id
_entity.type
_entity.pdbx_description
1 polymer ?
#
loop_
_entity_poly.entity_id
_entity_poly.type
_entity_poly.pdbx_seq_one_letter_code
_entity_poly.pdbx_strand_id
1 'polypeptide(L)'
;AVDVWSVGCIFGELLGRRILFQAQSPVQQLELITELLGTPSPEDMRHACEGARSHMLRQRAKPQSLSALYTLSTQATHEAVHLLCQMLVFDPDKRISVVDALAHPYLDEGRLRYHSCMCNCCRTNQTTALREYTVDFEPVTPHPFNDLWEKKLTSVQQVKEEMHKFIGEQLNSSRVPLCINPQSAARF
;
A
#
# COMPACT_ATOMS: atom_id res chain seq x y z
N ALA A 1 2.06 -9.18 1.63
CA ALA A 1 2.40 -9.10 0.19
C ALA A 1 1.29 -8.49 -0.66
N VAL A 2 0.01 -8.82 -0.45
CA VAL A 2 -1.12 -8.25 -1.24
C VAL A 2 -1.15 -6.73 -1.19
N ASP A 3 -1.02 -6.12 0.00
CA ASP A 3 -1.06 -4.66 0.14
C ASP A 3 0.06 -3.95 -0.62
N VAL A 4 1.25 -4.55 -0.70
CA VAL A 4 2.40 -3.99 -1.45
C VAL A 4 2.09 -3.90 -2.94
N TRP A 5 1.31 -4.85 -3.49
CA TRP A 5 0.85 -4.75 -4.88
C TRP A 5 -0.10 -3.57 -5.06
N SER A 6 -1.09 -3.43 -4.16
CA SER A 6 -2.03 -2.32 -4.18
C SER A 6 -1.31 -0.97 -4.06
N VAL A 7 -0.31 -0.87 -3.17
CA VAL A 7 0.57 0.31 -3.04
C VAL A 7 1.36 0.55 -4.31
N GLY A 8 1.90 -0.49 -4.95
CA GLY A 8 2.57 -0.38 -6.25
C GLY A 8 1.65 0.18 -7.34
N CYS A 9 0.40 -0.28 -7.42
CA CYS A 9 -0.59 0.27 -8.34
C CYS A 9 -0.82 1.77 -8.08
N ILE A 10 -1.13 2.14 -6.82
CA ILE A 10 -1.35 3.54 -6.43
C ILE A 10 -0.10 4.39 -6.74
N PHE A 11 1.09 3.87 -6.47
CA PHE A 11 2.33 4.56 -6.74
C PHE A 11 2.52 4.82 -8.24
N GLY A 12 2.28 3.82 -9.09
CA GLY A 12 2.28 3.98 -10.54
C GLY A 12 1.22 4.98 -11.03
N GLU A 13 0.05 5.01 -10.40
CA GLU A 13 -1.01 5.98 -10.69
C GLU A 13 -0.63 7.41 -10.32
N LEU A 14 0.02 7.60 -9.16
CA LEU A 14 0.51 8.91 -8.72
C LEU A 14 1.59 9.43 -9.66
N LEU A 15 2.50 8.56 -10.12
CA LEU A 15 3.51 8.91 -11.11
C LEU A 15 2.86 9.31 -12.45
N GLY A 16 1.95 8.49 -12.97
CA GLY A 16 1.35 8.70 -14.29
C GLY A 16 0.13 9.63 -14.34
N ARG A 17 -0.40 10.03 -13.18
CA ARG A 17 -1.67 10.78 -13.00
C ARG A 17 -2.88 10.16 -13.72
N ARG A 18 -2.86 8.83 -13.89
CA ARG A 18 -3.90 8.03 -14.54
C ARG A 18 -3.95 6.65 -13.92
N ILE A 19 -5.12 6.00 -13.96
CA ILE A 19 -5.29 4.62 -13.49
C ILE A 19 -4.30 3.70 -14.21
N LEU A 20 -3.52 2.92 -13.45
CA LEU A 20 -2.42 2.13 -14.02
C LEU A 20 -2.97 0.93 -14.81
N PHE A 21 -3.99 0.26 -14.27
CA PHE A 21 -4.65 -0.89 -14.87
C PHE A 21 -6.16 -0.64 -14.96
N GLN A 22 -6.59 0.14 -15.96
CA GLN A 22 -8.01 0.46 -16.16
C GLN A 22 -8.73 -0.68 -16.89
N ALA A 23 -9.10 -1.73 -16.16
CA ALA A 23 -9.81 -2.89 -16.68
C ALA A 23 -11.32 -2.86 -16.40
N GLN A 24 -12.10 -3.41 -17.33
CA GLN A 24 -13.55 -3.63 -17.24
C GLN A 24 -13.91 -5.10 -16.96
N SER A 25 -12.92 -6.00 -17.01
CA SER A 25 -13.09 -7.42 -16.70
C SER A 25 -11.82 -8.03 -16.11
N PRO A 26 -11.92 -9.16 -15.36
CA PRO A 26 -10.74 -9.85 -14.83
C PRO A 26 -9.75 -10.32 -15.92
N VAL A 27 -10.25 -10.69 -17.10
CA VAL A 27 -9.42 -11.09 -18.24
C VAL A 27 -8.63 -9.89 -18.77
N GLN A 28 -9.31 -8.77 -19.01
CA GLN A 28 -8.65 -7.54 -19.44
C GLN A 28 -7.63 -7.05 -18.39
N GLN A 29 -7.93 -7.23 -17.10
CA GLN A 29 -7.00 -6.89 -16.04
C GLN A 29 -5.68 -7.69 -16.14
N LEU A 30 -5.76 -9.00 -16.39
CA LEU A 30 -4.58 -9.83 -16.62
C LEU A 30 -3.82 -9.43 -17.90
N GLU A 31 -4.54 -9.06 -18.96
CA GLU A 31 -3.92 -8.59 -20.21
C GLU A 31 -3.12 -7.29 -19.99
N LEU A 32 -3.69 -6.31 -19.30
CA LEU A 32 -3.00 -5.05 -18.98
C LEU A 32 -1.78 -5.28 -18.07
N ILE A 33 -1.90 -6.15 -17.07
CA ILE A 33 -0.76 -6.48 -16.19
C ILE A 33 0.37 -7.14 -16.99
N THR A 34 0.05 -8.08 -17.88
CA THR A 34 1.06 -8.78 -18.70
C THR A 34 1.62 -7.93 -19.84
N GLU A 35 0.92 -6.89 -20.29
CA GLU A 35 1.48 -5.90 -21.22
C GLU A 35 2.58 -5.06 -20.58
N LEU A 36 2.45 -4.78 -19.28
CA LEU A 36 3.44 -4.03 -18.53
C LEU A 36 4.60 -4.90 -18.05
N LEU A 37 4.27 -6.01 -17.37
CA LEU A 37 5.23 -6.86 -16.67
C LEU A 37 5.77 -8.02 -17.54
N GLY A 38 5.18 -8.25 -18.71
CA GLY A 38 5.43 -9.44 -19.50
C GLY A 38 4.64 -10.66 -19.02
N THR A 39 4.79 -11.77 -19.72
CA THR A 39 4.15 -13.04 -19.33
C THR A 39 4.91 -13.69 -18.17
N PRO A 40 4.25 -14.01 -17.05
CA PRO A 40 4.91 -14.65 -15.91
C PRO A 40 5.40 -16.06 -16.26
N SER A 41 6.50 -16.48 -15.63
CA SER A 41 6.96 -17.86 -15.74
C SER A 41 6.00 -18.83 -15.01
N PRO A 42 6.04 -20.14 -15.31
CA PRO A 42 5.26 -21.13 -14.57
C PRO A 42 5.55 -21.12 -13.06
N GLU A 43 6.78 -20.79 -12.66
CA GLU A 43 7.20 -20.68 -11.26
C GLU A 43 6.54 -19.49 -10.55
N ASP A 44 6.46 -18.35 -11.25
CA ASP A 44 5.82 -17.13 -10.73
C ASP A 44 4.30 -17.28 -10.62
N MET A 45 3.72 -18.23 -11.36
CA MET A 45 2.29 -18.57 -11.33
C MET A 45 1.93 -19.66 -10.31
N ARG A 46 2.84 -20.11 -9.42
CA ARG A 46 2.54 -21.22 -8.50
C ARG A 46 1.33 -20.98 -7.59
N HIS A 47 1.10 -19.72 -7.24
CA HIS A 47 0.00 -19.28 -6.36
C HIS A 47 -1.23 -18.82 -7.16
N ALA A 48 -1.19 -18.86 -8.49
CA ALA A 48 -2.29 -18.44 -9.34
C ALA A 48 -3.40 -19.50 -9.36
N CYS A 49 -4.65 -19.06 -9.46
CA CYS A 49 -5.77 -19.98 -9.65
C CYS A 49 -5.66 -20.70 -11.00
N GLU A 50 -6.22 -21.91 -11.08
CA GLU A 50 -6.15 -22.77 -12.27
C GLU A 50 -6.68 -22.06 -13.53
N GLY A 51 -7.76 -21.28 -13.40
CA GLY A 51 -8.33 -20.51 -14.50
C GLY A 51 -7.35 -19.47 -15.07
N ALA A 52 -6.71 -18.67 -14.19
CA ALA A 52 -5.74 -17.66 -14.60
C ALA A 52 -4.50 -18.30 -15.23
N ARG A 53 -3.96 -19.36 -14.61
CA ARG A 53 -2.82 -20.11 -15.15
C ARG A 53 -3.13 -20.72 -16.52
N SER A 54 -4.29 -21.35 -16.68
CA SER A 54 -4.70 -21.95 -17.96
C SER A 54 -4.94 -20.90 -19.04
N HIS A 55 -5.42 -19.71 -18.67
CA HIS A 55 -5.57 -18.60 -19.60
C HIS A 55 -4.19 -18.09 -20.05
N MET A 56 -3.27 -17.84 -19.12
CA MET A 56 -1.90 -17.37 -19.40
C MET A 56 -1.10 -18.32 -20.28
N LEU A 57 -1.16 -19.63 -20.02
CA LEU A 57 -0.45 -20.63 -20.81
C LEU A 57 -0.96 -20.76 -22.25
N ARG A 58 -2.19 -20.30 -22.54
CA ARG A 58 -2.76 -20.26 -23.89
C ARG A 58 -2.37 -19.01 -24.67
N GLN A 59 -1.92 -17.96 -23.98
CA GLN A 59 -1.50 -16.71 -24.62
C GLN A 59 -0.06 -16.80 -25.13
N ARG A 60 0.26 -15.96 -26.13
CA ARG A 60 1.65 -15.79 -26.58
C ARG A 60 2.45 -15.06 -25.51
N ALA A 61 3.68 -15.50 -25.27
CA ALA A 61 4.59 -14.83 -24.35
C ALA A 61 4.83 -13.37 -24.80
N LYS A 62 4.62 -12.43 -23.88
CA LYS A 62 4.90 -11.00 -24.05
C LYS A 62 6.20 -10.65 -23.31
N PRO A 63 7.12 -9.87 -23.92
CA PRO A 63 8.28 -9.37 -23.19
C PRO A 63 7.86 -8.30 -22.18
N GLN A 64 8.68 -8.12 -21.14
CA GLN A 64 8.47 -7.07 -20.15
C GLN A 64 8.72 -5.69 -20.77
N SER A 65 7.79 -4.75 -20.55
CA SER A 65 7.87 -3.40 -21.11
C SER A 65 8.32 -2.39 -20.06
N LEU A 66 9.57 -2.51 -19.60
CA LEU A 66 10.14 -1.59 -18.60
C LEU A 66 10.16 -0.14 -19.09
N SER A 67 10.33 0.08 -20.39
CA SER A 67 10.31 1.42 -20.98
C SER A 67 8.98 2.14 -20.74
N ALA A 68 7.86 1.41 -20.68
CA ALA A 68 6.56 1.99 -20.39
C ALA A 68 6.53 2.66 -19.00
N LEU A 69 7.22 2.09 -18.01
CA LEU A 69 7.32 2.65 -16.66
C LEU A 69 8.11 3.95 -16.62
N TYR A 70 9.22 4.03 -17.36
CA TYR A 70 10.00 5.29 -17.48
C TYR A 70 9.21 6.39 -18.21
N THR A 71 8.32 6.01 -19.13
CA THR A 71 7.48 6.98 -19.84
C THR A 71 6.24 7.42 -19.08
N LEU A 72 5.97 6.88 -17.88
CA LEU A 72 4.81 7.28 -17.06
C LEU A 72 4.87 8.77 -16.71
N SER A 73 6.06 9.32 -16.46
CA SER A 73 6.24 10.72 -16.08
C SER A 73 7.68 11.18 -16.31
N THR A 74 7.85 12.48 -16.53
CA THR A 74 9.17 13.13 -16.53
C THR A 74 9.86 13.08 -15.17
N GLN A 75 9.09 12.79 -14.09
CA GLN A 75 9.58 12.61 -12.72
C GLN A 75 9.82 11.14 -12.35
N ALA A 76 9.62 10.19 -13.27
CA ALA A 76 9.91 8.78 -13.04
C ALA A 76 11.43 8.55 -13.04
N THR A 77 12.07 8.80 -11.89
CA THR A 77 13.51 8.53 -11.72
C THR A 77 13.79 7.04 -11.78
N HIS A 78 15.05 6.67 -11.95
CA HIS A 78 15.47 5.27 -11.97
C HIS A 78 15.08 4.55 -10.68
N GLU A 79 15.24 5.20 -9.52
CA GLU A 79 14.88 4.67 -8.21
C GLU A 79 13.37 4.49 -8.06
N ALA A 80 12.57 5.41 -8.61
CA ALA A 80 11.10 5.31 -8.61
C ALA A 80 10.64 4.07 -9.37
N VAL A 81 11.14 3.91 -10.60
CA VAL A 81 10.82 2.77 -11.46
C VAL A 81 11.33 1.46 -10.87
N HIS A 82 12.54 1.46 -10.30
CA HIS A 82 13.10 0.29 -9.64
C HIS A 82 12.23 -0.18 -8.47
N LEU A 83 11.85 0.72 -7.56
CA LEU A 83 10.95 0.40 -6.45
C LEU A 83 9.60 -0.15 -6.96
N LEU A 84 9.03 0.50 -7.97
CA LEU A 84 7.77 0.08 -8.58
C LEU A 84 7.86 -1.33 -9.18
N CYS A 85 8.97 -1.68 -9.83
CA CYS A 85 9.20 -3.04 -10.36
C CYS A 85 9.30 -4.08 -9.25
N GLN A 86 9.89 -3.73 -8.10
CA GLN A 86 10.00 -4.62 -6.95
C GLN A 86 8.65 -4.79 -6.21
N MET A 87 7.75 -3.80 -6.28
CA MET A 87 6.38 -3.89 -5.78
C MET A 87 5.45 -4.68 -6.70
N LEU A 88 5.57 -4.50 -8.03
CA LEU A 88 4.73 -5.13 -9.04
C LEU A 88 5.34 -6.45 -9.53
N VAL A 89 5.45 -7.42 -8.60
CA VAL A 89 5.93 -8.78 -8.88
C VAL A 89 4.77 -9.77 -8.77
N PHE A 90 4.61 -10.64 -9.76
CA PHE A 90 3.53 -11.65 -9.79
C PHE A 90 3.58 -12.57 -8.57
N ASP A 91 4.76 -13.11 -8.30
CA ASP A 91 4.99 -13.99 -7.16
C ASP A 91 4.99 -13.18 -5.85
N PRO A 92 4.03 -13.43 -4.93
CA PRO A 92 3.97 -12.72 -3.66
C PRO A 92 5.18 -12.97 -2.75
N ASP A 93 5.90 -14.09 -2.89
CA ASP A 93 7.05 -14.40 -2.03
C ASP A 93 8.35 -13.78 -2.57
N LYS A 94 8.40 -13.42 -3.86
CA LYS A 94 9.50 -12.64 -4.46
C LYS A 94 9.27 -11.12 -4.40
N ARG A 95 8.04 -10.70 -4.11
CA ARG A 95 7.66 -9.28 -4.00
C ARG A 95 8.37 -8.65 -2.80
N ILE A 96 8.83 -7.42 -2.96
CA ILE A 96 9.49 -6.68 -1.89
C ILE A 96 8.64 -6.62 -0.62
N SER A 97 9.27 -6.79 0.53
CA SER A 97 8.59 -6.62 1.82
C SER A 97 8.30 -5.14 2.08
N VAL A 98 7.33 -4.83 2.94
CA VAL A 98 7.07 -3.42 3.32
C VAL A 98 8.30 -2.79 3.98
N VAL A 99 9.03 -3.57 4.79
CA VAL A 99 10.25 -3.10 5.48
C VAL A 99 11.33 -2.73 4.47
N ASP A 100 11.58 -3.60 3.49
CA ASP A 100 12.59 -3.35 2.44
C ASP A 100 12.16 -2.22 1.51
N ALA A 101 10.85 -2.11 1.20
CA ALA A 101 10.30 -1.03 0.41
C ALA A 101 10.49 0.31 1.11
N LEU A 102 10.24 0.38 2.42
CA LEU A 102 10.52 1.56 3.22
C LEU A 102 12.03 1.87 3.15
N ALA A 103 12.91 0.90 3.38
CA ALA A 103 14.36 1.11 3.30
C ALA A 103 14.92 1.46 1.90
N HIS A 104 14.08 1.50 0.87
CA HIS A 104 14.52 1.80 -0.49
C HIS A 104 14.95 3.27 -0.66
N PRO A 105 16.08 3.57 -1.35
CA PRO A 105 16.63 4.93 -1.48
C PRO A 105 15.64 5.98 -2.04
N TYR A 106 14.71 5.54 -2.88
CA TYR A 106 13.64 6.41 -3.41
C TYR A 106 12.84 7.13 -2.31
N LEU A 107 12.67 6.51 -1.13
CA LEU A 107 11.88 7.06 -0.04
C LEU A 107 12.67 7.89 0.96
N ASP A 108 14.00 7.97 0.86
CA ASP A 108 14.84 8.65 1.85
C ASP A 108 14.53 10.14 1.95
N GLU A 109 14.44 10.84 0.81
CA GLU A 109 14.10 12.27 0.79
C GLU A 109 12.66 12.50 1.31
N GLY A 110 11.73 11.61 0.96
CA GLY A 110 10.35 11.64 1.43
C GLY A 110 10.25 11.47 2.94
N ARG A 111 10.96 10.47 3.48
CA ARG A 111 11.06 10.21 4.92
C ARG A 111 11.61 11.42 5.67
N LEU A 112 12.72 11.97 5.19
CA LEU A 112 13.33 13.16 5.82
C LEU A 112 12.39 14.35 5.83
N ARG A 113 11.69 14.64 4.72
CA ARG A 113 10.68 15.71 4.66
C ARG A 113 9.53 15.45 5.63
N TYR A 114 8.99 14.24 5.66
CA TYR A 114 7.92 13.85 6.57
C TYR A 114 8.31 14.08 8.03
N HIS A 115 9.49 13.59 8.44
CA HIS A 115 9.98 13.76 9.82
C HIS A 115 10.42 15.19 10.15
N SER A 116 10.69 16.02 9.14
CA SER A 116 11.10 17.41 9.32
C SER A 116 9.94 18.39 9.51
N CYS A 117 8.71 18.07 9.09
CA CYS A 117 7.59 19.01 9.27
C CYS A 117 6.17 18.42 9.36
N MET A 118 5.95 17.15 9.01
CA MET A 118 4.60 16.57 8.91
C MET A 118 4.31 15.48 9.95
N CYS A 119 5.34 14.90 10.56
CA CYS A 119 5.17 13.84 11.54
C CYS A 119 4.72 14.37 12.91
N ASN A 120 4.09 13.49 13.69
CA ASN A 120 3.79 13.74 15.10
C ASN A 120 4.87 13.20 16.06
N CYS A 121 5.83 12.40 15.55
CA CYS A 121 6.87 11.76 16.39
C CYS A 121 8.10 12.65 16.62
N CYS A 122 8.41 13.59 15.72
CA CYS A 122 9.49 14.56 15.88
C CYS A 122 8.94 15.92 16.29
N ARG A 123 9.60 16.60 17.23
CA ARG A 123 9.11 17.85 17.82
C ARG A 123 10.22 18.87 17.98
N THR A 124 9.86 20.14 17.82
CA THR A 124 10.78 21.24 18.11
C THR A 124 10.77 21.52 19.60
N ASN A 125 11.94 21.43 20.23
CA ASN A 125 12.10 21.75 21.65
C ASN A 125 11.95 23.28 21.83
N GLN A 126 11.02 23.69 22.70
CA GLN A 126 10.70 25.10 22.90
C GLN A 126 11.84 25.90 23.56
N THR A 127 12.73 25.23 24.30
CA THR A 127 13.82 25.87 25.03
C THR A 127 15.07 26.03 24.17
N THR A 128 15.40 25.04 23.34
CA THR A 128 16.61 25.05 22.52
C THR A 128 16.35 25.45 21.07
N ALA A 129 15.08 25.56 20.66
CA ALA A 129 14.63 25.74 19.28
C ALA A 129 15.14 24.66 18.30
N LEU A 130 15.75 23.58 18.80
CA LEU A 130 16.26 22.48 17.99
C LEU A 130 15.16 21.44 17.75
N ARG A 131 15.13 20.84 16.56
CA ARG A 131 14.22 19.72 16.26
C ARG A 131 14.79 18.41 16.80
N GLU A 132 14.03 17.76 17.66
CA GLU A 132 14.32 16.43 18.17
C GLU A 132 13.65 15.39 17.27
N TYR A 133 14.46 14.55 16.64
CA TYR A 133 13.99 13.49 15.75
C TYR A 133 13.74 12.20 16.53
N THR A 134 12.72 11.43 16.11
CA THR A 134 12.53 10.06 16.61
C THR A 134 13.74 9.20 16.29
N VAL A 135 14.06 8.25 17.18
CA VAL A 135 15.13 7.26 16.97
C VAL A 135 14.69 6.09 16.10
N ASP A 136 13.38 5.88 16.01
CA ASP A 136 12.75 4.86 15.18
C ASP A 136 11.76 5.53 14.24
N PHE A 137 12.06 5.47 12.95
CA PHE A 137 11.21 6.03 11.90
C PHE A 137 10.07 5.09 11.50
N GLU A 138 10.20 3.79 11.76
CA GLU A 138 9.27 2.76 11.28
C GLU A 138 8.82 1.85 12.45
N PRO A 139 8.14 2.41 13.48
CA PRO A 139 7.77 1.67 14.67
C PRO A 139 6.79 0.54 14.34
N VAL A 140 7.06 -0.64 14.91
CA VAL A 140 6.19 -1.82 14.75
C VAL A 140 5.18 -1.87 15.89
N THR A 141 3.95 -2.27 15.57
CA THR A 141 2.93 -2.49 16.63
C THR A 141 3.39 -3.63 17.55
N PRO A 142 3.49 -3.40 18.87
CA PRO A 142 4.04 -4.41 19.78
C PRO A 142 3.12 -5.61 20.00
N HIS A 143 1.81 -5.44 19.76
CA HIS A 143 0.81 -6.48 19.96
C HIS A 143 0.15 -6.83 18.62
N PRO A 144 0.13 -8.11 18.22
CA PRO A 144 -0.67 -8.54 17.08
C PRO A 144 -2.14 -8.16 17.23
N PHE A 145 -2.81 -7.90 16.12
CA PHE A 145 -4.25 -7.70 16.13
C PHE A 145 -4.95 -8.98 16.65
N ASN A 146 -5.84 -8.81 17.64
CA ASN A 146 -6.56 -9.92 18.25
C ASN A 146 -7.92 -10.10 17.57
N ASP A 147 -8.02 -11.11 16.70
CA ASP A 147 -9.23 -11.43 15.95
C ASP A 147 -10.28 -12.23 16.75
N LEU A 148 -9.98 -12.62 18.00
CA LEU A 148 -10.92 -13.36 18.85
C LEU A 148 -12.18 -12.56 19.16
N TRP A 149 -12.09 -11.22 19.16
CA TRP A 149 -13.26 -10.37 19.32
C TRP A 149 -14.25 -10.58 18.16
N GLU A 150 -13.78 -10.58 16.92
CA GLU A 150 -14.60 -10.80 15.72
C GLU A 150 -15.19 -12.21 15.69
N LYS A 151 -14.39 -13.23 16.02
CA LYS A 151 -14.85 -14.63 16.06
C LYS A 151 -15.97 -14.90 17.06
N LYS A 152 -16.13 -14.06 18.09
CA LYS A 152 -17.21 -14.17 19.08
C LYS A 152 -18.53 -13.56 18.60
N LEU A 153 -18.51 -12.74 17.55
CA LEU A 153 -19.68 -12.05 17.02
C LEU A 153 -20.45 -12.97 16.07
N THR A 154 -21.24 -13.87 16.66
CA THR A 154 -22.01 -14.87 15.90
C THR A 154 -23.45 -14.45 15.61
N SER A 155 -23.92 -13.37 16.24
CA SER A 155 -25.26 -12.81 16.01
C SER A 155 -25.26 -11.28 15.97
N VAL A 156 -26.23 -10.73 15.25
CA VAL A 156 -26.44 -9.27 15.16
C VAL A 156 -26.67 -8.65 16.55
N GLN A 157 -27.33 -9.38 17.46
CA GLN A 157 -27.55 -8.91 18.81
C GLN A 157 -26.23 -8.75 19.58
N GLN A 158 -25.33 -9.73 19.49
CA GLN A 158 -24.00 -9.66 20.12
C GLN A 158 -23.18 -8.51 19.55
N VAL A 159 -23.20 -8.31 18.23
CA VAL A 159 -22.53 -7.18 17.57
C VAL A 159 -23.04 -5.86 18.14
N LYS A 160 -24.36 -5.70 18.24
CA LYS A 160 -24.98 -4.48 18.77
C LYS A 160 -24.57 -4.22 20.21
N GLU A 161 -24.64 -5.23 21.07
CA GLU A 161 -24.28 -5.11 22.50
C GLU A 161 -22.80 -4.74 22.67
N GLU A 162 -21.89 -5.42 21.97
CA GLU A 162 -20.45 -5.16 22.04
C GLU A 162 -20.08 -3.79 21.45
N MET A 163 -20.69 -3.39 20.32
CA MET A 163 -20.48 -2.05 19.75
C MET A 163 -21.00 -0.95 20.68
N HIS A 164 -22.18 -1.12 21.27
CA HIS A 164 -22.73 -0.16 22.23
C HIS A 164 -21.83 -0.02 23.45
N LYS A 165 -21.33 -1.14 23.98
CA LYS A 165 -20.38 -1.15 25.10
C LYS A 165 -19.09 -0.43 24.74
N PHE A 166 -18.50 -0.75 23.58
CA PHE A 166 -17.29 -0.11 23.07
C PHE A 166 -17.46 1.40 22.91
N ILE A 167 -18.56 1.85 22.28
CA ILE A 167 -18.87 3.28 22.13
C ILE A 167 -19.01 3.96 23.49
N GLY A 168 -19.71 3.32 24.44
CA GLY A 168 -19.85 3.83 25.81
C GLY A 168 -18.50 4.00 26.53
N GLU A 169 -17.59 3.04 26.39
CA GLU A 169 -16.23 3.11 26.94
C GLU A 169 -15.40 4.23 26.29
N GLN A 170 -15.51 4.42 24.97
CA GLN A 170 -14.80 5.49 24.27
C GLN A 170 -15.33 6.89 24.60
N LEU A 171 -16.64 7.05 24.79
CA LEU A 171 -17.25 8.34 25.18
C LEU A 171 -16.80 8.80 26.58
N ASN A 172 -16.49 7.85 27.47
CA ASN A 172 -15.96 8.15 28.80
C ASN A 172 -14.44 8.41 28.81
N SER A 173 -13.75 8.14 27.70
CA SER A 173 -12.34 8.46 27.52
C SER A 173 -12.21 9.92 27.05
N SER A 174 -11.26 10.67 27.61
CA SER A 174 -10.91 12.05 27.20
C SER A 174 -10.22 12.13 25.81
N ARG A 175 -10.47 11.15 24.93
CA ARG A 175 -9.95 11.15 23.55
C ARG A 175 -10.81 12.08 22.71
N VAL A 176 -10.17 13.05 22.07
CA VAL A 176 -10.84 13.92 21.08
C VAL A 176 -11.30 13.02 19.93
N PRO A 177 -12.60 12.99 19.58
CA PRO A 177 -13.07 12.25 18.43
C PRO A 177 -12.33 12.70 17.17
N LEU A 178 -11.99 11.76 16.28
CA LEU A 178 -11.56 12.07 14.91
C LEU A 178 -12.73 12.73 14.17
N CYS A 179 -12.83 14.04 14.26
CA CYS A 179 -13.79 14.82 13.48
C CYS A 179 -13.31 14.82 12.03
N ILE A 180 -14.00 14.09 11.15
CA ILE A 180 -13.86 14.27 9.71
C ILE A 180 -14.32 15.70 9.44
N ASN A 181 -13.40 16.60 9.09
CA ASN A 181 -13.73 17.97 8.75
C ASN A 181 -14.66 17.95 7.52
N PRO A 182 -15.96 18.27 7.66
CA PRO A 182 -16.89 18.24 6.54
C PRO A 182 -16.65 19.40 5.55
N GLN A 183 -15.76 20.35 5.89
CA GLN A 183 -15.32 21.44 5.04
C GLN A 183 -13.95 21.20 4.41
N SER A 184 -13.37 20.00 4.56
CA SER A 184 -12.12 19.64 3.87
C SER A 184 -12.33 19.77 2.36
N ALA A 185 -11.55 20.64 1.73
CA ALA A 185 -11.67 21.01 0.31
C ALA A 185 -11.27 19.87 -0.66
N ALA A 186 -11.01 18.66 -0.17
CA ALA A 186 -10.82 17.46 -0.97
C ALA A 186 -12.18 16.98 -1.52
N ARG A 187 -12.67 17.67 -2.55
CA ARG A 187 -13.71 17.15 -3.43
C ARG A 187 -13.08 16.04 -4.28
N PHE A 188 -13.64 14.83 -4.18
CA PHE A 188 -13.50 13.80 -5.20
C PHE A 188 -14.13 14.26 -6.51
#